data_AF-A0A5A9NGJ1-F1
#
_entry.id   AF-A0A5A9NGJ1-F1
#
_cell.length_a   1.000
_cell.length_b   1.000
_cell.length_c   1.000
_cell.angle_alpha   90.00
_cell.angle_beta   90.00
_cell.angle_gamma   90.00
#
_symmetry.space_group_name_H-M   'P 1'
#
loop_
_entity.id
_entity.type
_entity.pdbx_description
1 polymer ?
#
loop_
_entity_poly.entity_id
_entity_poly.type
_entity_poly.pdbx_seq_one_letter_code
_entity_poly.pdbx_strand_id
1 'polypeptide(L)' 'MPLSSLVMGDTSDTTASSLAQRLSKKTKKQVFVSYNLPMADSNLTLLVENTIKKEMELHPDKF' A
#
# COMPACT_ATOMS: atom_id res chain seq x y z
N MET A 1 3.51 5.78 -14.70
CA MET A 1 3.04 5.46 -13.33
C MET A 1 2.47 4.05 -13.36
N PRO A 2 2.69 3.19 -12.34
CA PRO A 2 2.03 1.88 -12.30
C PRO A 2 0.50 2.06 -12.22
N LEU A 3 -0.25 1.18 -12.89
CA LEU A 3 -1.71 1.15 -12.81
C LEU A 3 -2.13 0.35 -11.58
N SER A 4 -3.20 0.79 -10.91
CA SER A 4 -3.82 0.04 -9.81
C SER A 4 -5.24 -0.32 -10.21
N SER A 5 -5.71 -1.48 -9.75
CA SER A 5 -7.08 -1.94 -9.92
C SER A 5 -7.57 -2.53 -8.61
N LEU A 6 -8.82 -2.20 -8.25
CA LEU A 6 -9.46 -2.77 -7.07
C LEU A 6 -9.98 -4.16 -7.41
N VAL A 7 -9.51 -5.18 -6.69
CA VAL A 7 -9.96 -6.57 -6.89
C VAL A 7 -11.27 -6.82 -6.14
N MET A 8 -11.38 -6.29 -4.92
CA MET A 8 -12.54 -6.45 -4.04
C MET A 8 -12.68 -5.20 -3.14
N GLY A 9 -13.91 -4.86 -2.76
CA GLY A 9 -14.22 -3.75 -1.85
C GLY A 9 -14.95 -2.59 -2.51
N ASP A 10 -15.09 -1.49 -1.77
CA ASP A 10 -15.72 -0.25 -2.23
C ASP A 10 -14.76 0.53 -3.15
N THR A 11 -15.20 0.90 -4.35
CA THR A 11 -14.41 1.66 -5.32
C THR A 11 -14.11 3.09 -4.90
N SER A 12 -14.87 3.65 -3.95
CA SER A 12 -14.60 4.96 -3.37
C SER A 12 -13.42 4.93 -2.38
N ASP A 13 -13.12 3.75 -1.81
CA ASP A 13 -11.93 3.51 -1.01
C ASP A 13 -10.71 3.38 -1.91
N THR A 14 -9.89 4.43 -1.91
CA THR A 14 -8.64 4.47 -2.69
C THR A 14 -7.41 4.11 -1.86
N THR A 15 -7.54 3.76 -0.57
CA THR A 15 -6.40 3.53 0.33
C THR A 15 -5.56 2.34 -0.12
N ALA A 16 -6.20 1.17 -0.32
CA ALA A 16 -5.51 -0.03 -0.76
C ALA A 16 -4.87 0.14 -2.15
N SER A 17 -5.63 0.71 -3.08
CA SER A 17 -5.18 0.97 -4.46
C SER A 17 -4.00 1.94 -4.50
N SER A 18 -4.07 3.04 -3.74
CA SER A 18 -3.01 4.05 -3.69
C SER A 18 -1.73 3.49 -3.04
N LEU A 19 -1.88 2.67 -1.99
CA LEU A 19 -0.75 2.01 -1.35
C LEU A 19 -0.09 1.00 -2.29
N ALA A 20 -0.88 0.16 -2.97
CA ALA A 20 -0.38 -0.81 -3.97
C ALA A 20 0.41 -0.10 -5.08
N GLN A 21 -0.12 1.01 -5.59
CA GLN A 21 0.53 1.81 -6.63
C GLN A 21 1.90 2.36 -6.16
N ARG A 22 1.97 2.92 -4.95
CA ARG A 22 3.22 3.47 -4.39
C ARG A 22 4.25 2.39 -4.11
N LEU A 23 3.83 1.25 -3.55
CA LEU A 23 4.72 0.11 -3.28
C LEU A 23 5.22 -0.54 -4.58
N SER A 24 4.37 -0.68 -5.59
CA SER A 24 4.78 -1.16 -6.92
C SER A 24 5.82 -0.24 -7.55
N LYS A 25 5.66 1.09 -7.41
CA LYS A 25 6.67 2.06 -7.87
C LYS A 25 8.01 1.90 -7.14
N LYS A 26 8.01 1.63 -5.82
CA LYS A 26 9.24 1.47 -5.02
C LYS A 26 9.95 0.14 -5.32
N THR A 27 9.20 -0.96 -5.39
CA THR A 27 9.76 -2.31 -5.60
C THR A 27 10.09 -2.62 -7.05
N LYS A 28 9.47 -1.92 -8.01
CA LYS A 28 9.48 -2.26 -9.44
C LYS A 28 8.93 -3.67 -9.72
N LYS A 29 8.07 -4.18 -8.84
CA LYS A 29 7.39 -5.47 -8.94
C LYS A 29 5.87 -5.28 -8.95
N GLN A 30 5.14 -6.34 -9.30
CA GLN A 30 3.70 -6.41 -9.09
C GLN A 30 3.42 -6.56 -7.60
N VAL A 31 2.47 -5.77 -7.07
CA VAL A 31 2.14 -5.73 -5.64
C VAL A 31 0.63 -5.90 -5.47
N PHE A 32 0.24 -6.79 -4.56
CA PHE A 32 -1.14 -6.93 -4.10
C PHE A 32 -1.23 -6.39 -2.66
N VAL A 33 -2.28 -5.64 -2.37
CA VAL A 33 -2.53 -5.08 -1.03
C VAL A 33 -3.91 -5.50 -0.58
N SER A 34 -3.98 -6.09 0.61
CA SER A 34 -5.23 -6.29 1.35
C SER A 34 -5.17 -5.38 2.57
N TYR A 35 -6.10 -4.44 2.67
CA TYR A 35 -6.12 -3.43 3.73
C TYR A 35 -7.38 -3.62 4.57
N ASN A 36 -7.21 -4.06 5.82
CA ASN A 36 -8.31 -4.44 6.71
C ASN A 36 -8.41 -3.52 7.94
N LEU A 37 -7.88 -2.31 7.88
CA LEU A 37 -7.96 -1.33 8.97
C LEU A 37 -9.14 -0.37 8.77
N PRO A 38 -9.80 0.08 9.85
CA PRO A 38 -10.91 1.02 9.76
C PRO A 38 -10.54 2.33 9.07
N MET A 39 -11.44 2.80 8.22
CA MET A 39 -11.24 3.87 7.24
C MET A 39 -11.37 5.30 7.80
N ALA A 40 -11.01 5.53 9.07
CA ALA A 40 -11.37 6.77 9.76
C ALA A 40 -10.24 7.80 9.89
N ASP A 41 -8.96 7.40 9.75
CA ASP A 41 -7.85 8.31 10.02
C ASP A 41 -6.77 8.27 8.92
N SER A 42 -6.70 9.35 8.14
CA SER A 42 -5.64 9.57 7.15
C SER A 42 -4.23 9.50 7.77
N ASN A 43 -4.09 9.88 9.04
CA ASN A 43 -2.81 9.77 9.75
C ASN A 43 -2.41 8.31 9.96
N LEU A 44 -3.38 7.44 10.29
CA LEU A 44 -3.12 6.01 10.43
C LEU A 44 -2.62 5.41 9.11
N THR A 45 -3.23 5.79 7.98
CA THR A 45 -2.79 5.33 6.65
C THR A 45 -1.35 5.73 6.36
N LEU A 46 -0.97 6.97 6.71
CA LEU A 46 0.40 7.45 6.56
C LEU A 46 1.39 6.69 7.45
N LEU A 47 1.02 6.41 8.71
CA LEU A 47 1.85 5.64 9.64
C LEU A 47 2.06 4.20 9.15
N VAL A 48 1.02 3.56 8.61
CA VAL A 48 1.12 2.21 8.02
C VAL A 48 2.09 2.22 6.86
N GLU A 49 1.97 3.17 5.93
CA GLU A 49 2.87 3.26 4.78
C GLU A 49 4.33 3.52 5.21
N ASN A 50 4.56 4.42 6.16
CA ASN A 50 5.91 4.72 6.66
C ASN A 50 6.53 3.52 7.36
N THR A 51 5.74 2.77 8.13
CA THR A 51 6.20 1.54 8.80
C THR A 51 6.63 0.50 7.78
N ILE A 52 5.82 0.25 6.74
CA ILE A 52 6.16 -0.69 5.67
C ILE A 52 7.44 -0.24 4.95
N LYS A 53 7.57 1.05 4.62
CA LYS A 53 8.77 1.58 3.97
C LYS A 53 10.03 1.36 4.81
N LYS A 54 9.95 1.56 6.12
CA LYS A 54 11.06 1.35 7.05
C LYS A 54 11.45 -0.12 7.14
N GLU A 55 10.46 -1.02 7.17
CA GLU A 55 10.70 -2.47 7.18
C GLU A 55 11.40 -2.93 5.90
N MET A 56 10.98 -2.41 4.74
CA MET A 56 11.62 -2.69 3.45
C MET A 56 13.07 -2.17 3.37
N GLU A 57 13.38 -1.09 4.07
CA GLU A 57 14.74 -0.55 4.15
C GLU A 57 15.62 -1.36 5.11
N LEU A 58 15.04 -1.87 6.19
CA LEU A 58 15.73 -2.70 7.18
C LEU A 58 15.97 -4.13 6.68
N HIS A 59 15.03 -4.68 5.90
CA HIS A 59 15.03 -6.06 5.41
C HIS A 59 14.70 -6.15 3.92
N PRO A 60 15.56 -5.63 3.02
CA PRO A 60 15.26 -5.55 1.59
C PRO A 60 15.06 -6.92 0.93
N ASP A 61 15.75 -7.94 1.42
CA ASP A 61 15.68 -9.34 0.96
C ASP A 61 14.32 -10.02 1.22
N LYS A 62 13.44 -9.42 2.02
CA LYS A 62 12.08 -9.92 2.25
C LYS A 62 11.02 -9.36 1.29
N PHE A 63 11.37 -8.38 0.44
CA PHE A 63 10.41 -7.64 -0.40
C PHE A 63 10.80 -7.55 -1.89
#